data_AF-A0A6V7LAJ2-F1
#
_entry.id   AF-A0A6V7LAJ2-F1
#
_cell.length_a   1.000
_cell.length_b   1.000
_cell.length_c   1.000
_cell.angle_alpha   90.00
_cell.angle_beta   90.00
_cell.angle_gamma   90.00
#
_symmetry.space_group_name_H-M   'P 1'
#
loop_
_entity.id
_entity.type
_entity.pdbx_description
1 polymer ?
#
loop_
_entity_poly.entity_id
_entity_poly.type
_entity_poly.pdbx_seq_one_letter_code
_entity_poly.pdbx_strand_id
1 'polypeptide(L)' 'LGIEKIRRAAAPNDHPLFIDALTDIVKSHLKSKQAYTPKFMTRCPHCVNDNCGLSKEWYKKVCSF' A
#
# COMPACT_ATOMS: atom_id res chain seq x y z
N LEU A 1 34.24 -15.54 -7.41
CA LEU A 1 32.88 -15.96 -7.81
C LEU A 1 32.68 -16.05 -9.33
N GLY A 2 33.54 -15.48 -10.18
CA GLY A 2 33.41 -15.69 -11.64
C GLY A 2 32.11 -15.15 -12.25
N ILE A 3 31.49 -14.15 -11.63
CA ILE A 3 30.22 -13.61 -12.11
C ILE A 3 30.49 -12.68 -13.28
N GLU A 4 29.96 -13.03 -14.44
CA GLU A 4 30.19 -12.28 -15.69
C GLU A 4 29.29 -11.04 -15.81
N LYS A 5 28.02 -11.12 -15.40
CA LYS A 5 27.08 -10.00 -15.49
C LYS A 5 26.06 -10.01 -14.37
N ILE A 6 25.83 -8.83 -13.80
CA ILE A 6 24.72 -8.52 -12.91
C ILE A 6 23.94 -7.38 -13.54
N ARG A 7 22.62 -7.53 -13.65
CA ARG A 7 21.73 -6.52 -14.21
C ARG A 7 20.50 -6.32 -13.33
N ARG A 8 19.87 -5.16 -13.47
CA ARG A 8 18.62 -4.80 -12.80
C ARG A 8 17.53 -4.63 -13.85
N ALA A 9 16.35 -5.17 -13.59
CA ALA A 9 15.18 -4.93 -14.42
C ALA A 9 14.83 -3.43 -14.45
N ALA A 10 14.15 -3.01 -15.52
CA ALA A 10 13.57 -1.68 -15.58
C ALA A 10 12.53 -1.51 -14.46
N ALA A 11 12.40 -0.29 -13.93
CA ALA A 11 11.31 0.04 -13.04
C ALA A 11 9.98 0.12 -13.85
N PRO A 12 8.81 -0.09 -13.21
CA PRO A 12 7.54 -0.08 -13.92
C PRO A 12 7.20 1.24 -14.64
N ASN A 13 7.62 2.39 -14.09
CA ASN A 13 7.51 3.72 -14.69
C ASN A 13 6.15 3.99 -15.36
N ASP A 14 6.17 4.28 -16.66
CA ASP A 14 5.05 4.60 -17.55
C ASP A 14 4.55 3.38 -18.34
N HIS A 15 4.93 2.16 -17.92
CA HIS A 15 4.48 0.95 -18.59
C HIS A 15 2.95 0.87 -18.54
N PRO A 16 2.25 0.69 -19.69
CA PRO A 16 0.79 0.78 -19.76
C PRO A 16 0.09 -0.21 -18.81
N LEU A 17 0.58 -1.44 -18.73
CA LEU A 17 0.05 -2.44 -17.79
C LEU A 17 0.15 -2.01 -16.31
N PHE A 18 1.19 -1.25 -15.94
CA PHE A 18 1.34 -0.76 -14.57
C PHE A 18 0.31 0.33 -14.27
N ILE A 19 0.09 1.23 -15.23
CA ILE A 19 -0.95 2.26 -15.13
C ILE A 19 -2.34 1.61 -15.04
N ASP A 20 -2.64 0.62 -15.90
CA ASP A 20 -3.90 -0.12 -15.85
C ASP A 20 -4.11 -0.78 -14.48
N ALA A 21 -3.07 -1.40 -13.90
CA ALA A 21 -3.13 -2.00 -12.57
C ALA A 21 -3.43 -0.97 -11.46
N LEU A 22 -2.86 0.24 -11.53
CA LEU A 22 -3.19 1.32 -10.60
C LEU A 22 -4.67 1.71 -10.69
N THR A 23 -5.22 1.80 -11.90
CA THR A 23 -6.65 2.11 -12.10
C THR A 23 -7.55 0.99 -11.56
N ASP A 24 -7.14 -0.27 -11.71
CA ASP A 24 -7.90 -1.42 -11.21
C ASP A 24 -7.94 -1.46 -9.68
N ILE A 25 -6.82 -1.15 -9.00
CA ILE A 25 -6.77 -1.06 -7.53
C ILE A 25 -7.80 -0.04 -7.03
N VAL A 26 -7.86 1.16 -7.63
CA VAL A 26 -8.81 2.21 -7.23
C VAL A 26 -10.26 1.77 -7.51
N LYS A 27 -10.53 1.24 -8.70
CA LYS A 27 -11.86 0.74 -9.09
C LYS A 27 -12.36 -0.35 -8.14
N SER A 28 -11.49 -1.31 -7.80
CA SER A 28 -11.80 -2.40 -6.89
C SER A 28 -12.02 -1.90 -5.46
N HIS A 29 -11.20 -0.96 -4.99
CA HIS A 29 -11.36 -0.34 -3.67
C HIS A 29 -12.71 0.38 -3.55
N LEU A 30 -13.07 1.24 -4.51
CA LEU A 30 -14.35 1.95 -4.51
C LEU A 30 -15.56 1.01 -4.50
N LYS A 31 -15.44 -0.17 -5.12
CA LYS A 31 -16.51 -1.19 -5.12
C LYS A 31 -16.56 -2.06 -3.86
N SER A 32 -15.46 -2.16 -3.12
CA SER A 32 -15.32 -3.12 -2.01
C SER A 32 -16.15 -2.77 -0.77
N LYS A 33 -16.61 -1.50 -0.64
CA LYS A 33 -17.22 -0.95 0.58
C LYS A 33 -16.34 -1.10 1.83
N GLN A 34 -15.03 -1.31 1.66
CA GLN A 34 -14.06 -1.37 2.74
C GLN A 34 -13.16 -0.15 2.65
N ALA A 35 -13.13 0.65 3.71
CA ALA A 35 -12.30 1.86 3.74
C ALA A 35 -10.80 1.56 3.84
N TYR A 36 -10.42 0.43 4.44
CA TYR A 36 -9.03 0.01 4.56
C TYR A 36 -8.94 -1.51 4.75
N THR A 37 -7.77 -2.07 4.46
CA THR A 37 -7.49 -3.49 4.72
C THR A 37 -7.28 -3.74 6.21
N PRO A 38 -7.53 -4.97 6.73
CA PRO A 38 -7.29 -5.27 8.15
C PRO A 38 -5.87 -4.96 8.63
N LYS A 39 -4.86 -5.13 7.75
CA LYS A 39 -3.45 -4.84 8.08
C LYS A 39 -3.19 -3.36 8.35
N PHE A 40 -4.00 -2.46 7.77
CA PHE A 40 -3.86 -1.02 8.00
C PHE A 40 -4.02 -0.67 9.48
N MET A 41 -4.81 -1.42 10.25
CA MET A 41 -4.98 -1.18 11.69
C MET A 41 -3.87 -1.77 12.55
N THR A 42 -2.95 -2.56 11.98
CA THR A 42 -1.83 -3.13 12.71
C THR A 42 -0.69 -2.11 12.85
N ARG A 43 -0.11 -1.98 14.06
CA ARG A 43 1.16 -1.26 14.29
C ARG A 43 2.33 -2.22 14.14
N CYS A 44 3.50 -1.69 13.77
CA CYS A 44 4.72 -2.48 13.81
C CYS A 44 4.98 -2.97 15.25
N PRO A 45 5.50 -4.20 15.46
CA PRO A 45 5.69 -4.76 16.80
C PRO A 45 6.52 -3.90 17.76
N HIS A 46 7.48 -3.14 17.24
CA HIS A 46 8.34 -2.23 18.02
C HIS A 46 8.11 -0.75 17.63
N CYS A 47 6.87 -0.39 17.29
CA CYS A 47 6.55 0.97 16.87
C CYS A 47 6.68 1.96 18.03
N VAL A 48 7.66 2.87 17.95
CA VAL A 48 7.88 3.95 18.94
C VAL A 48 7.29 5.30 18.52
N ASN A 49 6.70 5.39 17.33
CA ASN A 49 6.08 6.62 16.84
C ASN A 49 4.59 6.66 17.21
N ASP A 50 4.23 7.56 18.13
CA ASP A 50 2.85 7.70 18.63
C ASP A 50 1.86 8.14 17.55
N ASN A 51 2.32 8.90 16.55
CA ASN A 51 1.47 9.33 15.43
C ASN A 51 0.91 8.15 14.64
N CYS A 52 1.60 6.99 14.61
CA CYS A 52 1.09 5.79 13.97
C CYS A 52 -0.18 5.25 14.66
N GLY A 53 -0.27 5.35 15.99
CA GLY A 53 -1.47 4.98 16.73
C GLY A 53 -2.59 6.00 16.52
N LEU A 54 -2.26 7.29 16.69
CA LEU A 54 -3.21 8.39 16.54
C LEU A 54 -3.85 8.42 15.14
N SER A 55 -3.06 8.20 14.09
CA SER A 55 -3.57 8.16 12.71
C SER A 55 -4.55 7.01 12.49
N LYS A 56 -4.27 5.80 13.02
CA LYS A 56 -5.19 4.66 12.91
C LYS A 56 -6.51 4.94 13.61
N GLU A 57 -6.48 5.52 14.80
CA GLU A 57 -7.70 5.94 15.51
C GLU A 57 -8.46 7.03 14.75
N TRP A 58 -7.76 7.95 14.10
CA TRP A 58 -8.38 8.95 13.25
C TRP A 58 -9.09 8.33 12.04
N TYR A 59 -8.42 7.46 11.26
CA TYR A 59 -9.01 6.76 10.12
C TYR A 59 -10.19 5.88 10.53
N LYS A 60 -10.11 5.21 11.69
CA LYS A 60 -11.24 4.46 12.25
C LYS A 60 -12.48 5.35 12.42
N LYS A 61 -12.31 6.58 12.92
CA LYS A 61 -13.41 7.52 13.13
C LYS A 61 -13.96 8.07 11.81
N VAL A 62 -13.11 8.55 10.92
CA VAL A 62 -13.56 9.26 9.69
C VAL A 62 -14.03 8.33 8.58
N CYS A 63 -13.63 7.05 8.62
CA CYS A 63 -14.04 6.05 7.64
C CYS A 63 -15.07 5.05 8.18
N SER A 64 -15.72 5.37 9.31
CA SER A 64 -16.90 4.62 9.78
C SER A 64 -18.10 5.02 8.92
N PHE A 65 -18.55 4.12 8.04
CA PHE A 65 -19.78 4.24 7.26
C PHE A 65 -20.80 3.22 7.73
#